data_AF-F4S0T3-F1
#
_entry.id   AF-F4S0T3-F1
#
_cell.length_a   1.000
_cell.length_b   1.000
_cell.length_c   1.000
_cell.angle_alpha   90.00
_cell.angle_beta   90.00
_cell.angle_gamma   90.00
#
_symmetry.space_group_name_H-M   'P 1'
#
loop_
_entity.id
_entity.type
_entity.pdbx_description
1 polymer ?
#
loop_
_entity_poly.entity_id
_entity_poly.type
_entity_poly.pdbx_seq_one_letter_code
_entity_poly.pdbx_strand_id
1 'polypeptide(L)'
;MTRSKNRKNSGQDGNSPLSPTNVSDQTEKPGAQPSSGSSAPFPSEPPSNTVPPLRATMSSHSSTHIWSLIQTLPEDLHVFLEEDYEAKYKKILKAQFYRILVHFDPKTTSRISHLKADLNAAFKKSLRPLLSEFMIPCPPPAMETDEGDKDLDFNPLGRKTTRKMLLDAIKRKAPNVPIPTSARRGGLLLLYKQHVDKDLVIPGQTETIRKPSVLKANAVSGEDSEELRLALQCYAPQVFVHSIPMTHQVLVDCYLQFILAAKLEPGALVAGFHYSIIS
;
A
#
# COMPACT_ATOMS: atom_id res chain seq x y z
N MET A 1 32.55 -43.07 -16.93
CA MET A 1 31.96 -44.42 -16.83
C MET A 1 31.12 -44.50 -15.57
N THR A 2 29.88 -44.95 -15.75
CA THR A 2 28.88 -45.42 -14.77
C THR A 2 28.55 -44.55 -13.54
N ARG A 3 27.42 -43.84 -13.60
CA ARG A 3 26.40 -43.92 -12.54
C ARG A 3 25.00 -43.83 -13.15
N SER A 4 24.22 -44.83 -12.78
CA SER A 4 22.91 -45.21 -13.32
C SER A 4 21.87 -45.11 -12.20
N LYS A 5 20.59 -45.07 -12.62
CA LYS A 5 19.33 -45.31 -11.88
C LYS A 5 18.57 -44.08 -11.36
N ASN A 6 17.75 -43.51 -12.25
CA ASN A 6 16.31 -43.75 -12.37
C ASN A 6 15.53 -44.07 -11.08
N ARG A 7 14.55 -43.22 -10.73
CA ARG A 7 13.30 -43.68 -10.10
C ARG A 7 12.13 -42.77 -10.49
N LYS A 8 11.11 -43.44 -11.03
CA LYS A 8 9.82 -43.01 -11.55
C LYS A 8 8.77 -43.67 -10.65
N ASN A 9 7.74 -42.95 -10.22
CA ASN A 9 6.46 -43.45 -9.67
C ASN A 9 5.48 -42.28 -9.86
N SER A 10 4.51 -42.29 -10.78
CA SER A 10 3.22 -43.02 -10.77
C SER A 10 2.64 -43.12 -9.36
N GLY A 11 1.48 -42.57 -9.02
CA GLY A 11 0.27 -42.33 -9.82
C GLY A 11 -0.86 -42.96 -9.00
N GLN A 12 -1.87 -42.19 -8.60
CA GLN A 12 -3.10 -42.77 -8.10
C GLN A 12 -4.27 -41.82 -8.35
N ASP A 13 -4.98 -42.13 -9.44
CA ASP A 13 -6.34 -41.70 -9.71
C ASP A 13 -7.29 -42.31 -8.67
N GLY A 14 -8.31 -41.53 -8.29
CA GLY A 14 -9.41 -41.96 -7.42
C GLY A 14 -10.64 -41.13 -7.73
N ASN A 15 -11.34 -41.54 -8.79
CA ASN A 15 -12.55 -40.92 -9.33
C ASN A 15 -13.81 -41.60 -8.76
N SER A 16 -14.93 -40.86 -8.74
CA SER A 16 -16.36 -41.30 -8.69
C SER A 16 -17.12 -41.12 -7.34
N PRO A 17 -18.48 -41.09 -7.32
CA PRO A 17 -19.39 -40.20 -8.06
C PRO A 17 -20.65 -39.71 -7.27
N LEU A 18 -21.30 -38.66 -7.79
CA LEU A 18 -22.75 -38.30 -7.91
C LEU A 18 -23.78 -38.75 -6.84
N SER A 19 -24.43 -37.80 -6.11
CA SER A 19 -25.81 -37.21 -6.32
C SER A 19 -26.96 -37.98 -5.62
N PRO A 20 -28.26 -37.55 -5.57
CA PRO A 20 -28.94 -36.28 -5.95
C PRO A 20 -30.03 -35.77 -4.93
N THR A 21 -30.87 -34.81 -5.39
CA THR A 21 -32.35 -34.66 -5.10
C THR A 21 -32.70 -33.72 -3.93
N ASN A 22 -33.65 -32.77 -3.93
CA ASN A 22 -34.80 -32.37 -4.77
C ASN A 22 -35.15 -30.90 -4.37
N VAL A 23 -35.42 -29.95 -5.28
CA VAL A 23 -36.69 -29.64 -5.98
C VAL A 23 -37.59 -28.61 -5.28
N SER A 24 -38.00 -27.68 -6.15
CA SER A 24 -39.18 -26.81 -6.17
C SER A 24 -39.14 -25.45 -5.47
N ASP A 25 -39.81 -24.42 -6.00
CA ASP A 25 -40.31 -24.02 -7.32
C ASP A 25 -41.08 -22.70 -7.05
N GLN A 26 -41.31 -21.91 -8.11
CA GLN A 26 -42.39 -20.92 -8.28
C GLN A 26 -42.18 -19.46 -7.81
N THR A 27 -42.07 -18.50 -8.76
CA THR A 27 -43.16 -17.70 -9.41
C THR A 27 -43.40 -16.45 -8.54
N GLU A 28 -43.28 -15.19 -8.96
CA GLU A 28 -44.04 -14.49 -9.99
C GLU A 28 -43.37 -13.16 -10.40
N LYS A 29 -43.45 -12.89 -11.71
CA LYS A 29 -43.44 -11.57 -12.34
C LYS A 29 -44.89 -11.35 -12.80
N PRO A 30 -45.48 -10.15 -12.73
CA PRO A 30 -45.59 -9.38 -13.99
C PRO A 30 -45.77 -7.84 -13.87
N GLY A 31 -45.38 -7.17 -14.96
CA GLY A 31 -46.00 -5.93 -15.48
C GLY A 31 -45.54 -4.61 -14.84
N ALA A 32 -45.67 -3.46 -15.47
CA ALA A 32 -45.85 -3.05 -16.86
C ALA A 32 -45.52 -1.54 -16.87
N GLN A 33 -44.95 -1.05 -17.98
CA GLN A 33 -44.79 0.38 -18.31
C GLN A 33 -46.17 1.07 -18.37
N PRO A 34 -46.29 2.42 -18.22
CA PRO A 34 -45.95 3.30 -19.34
C PRO A 34 -45.37 4.71 -19.01
N SER A 35 -44.62 5.18 -20.02
CA SER A 35 -44.28 6.53 -20.48
C SER A 35 -44.92 7.79 -19.84
N SER A 36 -44.09 8.83 -19.70
CA SER A 36 -44.28 10.25 -20.12
C SER A 36 -42.96 10.98 -19.78
N GLY A 37 -42.22 11.68 -20.65
CA GLY A 37 -42.65 12.59 -21.70
C GLY A 37 -42.65 14.02 -21.15
N SER A 38 -41.49 14.68 -21.03
CA SER A 38 -41.45 16.15 -20.94
C SER A 38 -40.08 16.72 -21.34
N SER A 39 -40.06 17.22 -22.56
CA SER A 39 -39.09 18.14 -23.17
C SER A 39 -39.34 19.58 -22.72
N ALA A 40 -38.28 20.33 -22.38
CA ALA A 40 -38.27 21.79 -22.33
C ALA A 40 -36.82 22.32 -22.19
N PRO A 41 -36.51 23.57 -22.59
CA PRO A 41 -35.35 23.88 -23.41
C PRO A 41 -34.25 24.74 -22.75
N PHE A 42 -33.06 24.74 -23.38
CA PHE A 42 -31.98 25.74 -23.30
C PHE A 42 -32.52 27.18 -23.52
N PRO A 43 -31.92 28.25 -22.94
CA PRO A 43 -30.59 28.79 -23.35
C PRO A 43 -29.74 29.30 -22.17
N SER A 44 -28.42 29.53 -22.27
CA SER A 44 -27.83 30.80 -22.74
C SER A 44 -26.29 30.78 -22.60
N GLU A 45 -25.66 31.65 -23.38
CA GLU A 45 -24.24 31.83 -23.73
C GLU A 45 -23.19 31.99 -22.62
N PRO A 46 -21.89 31.74 -22.94
CA PRO A 46 -20.76 32.06 -22.08
C PRO A 46 -20.28 33.53 -22.25
N PRO A 47 -19.90 34.24 -21.17
CA PRO A 47 -19.24 35.53 -21.30
C PRO A 47 -17.76 35.37 -21.74
N SER A 48 -17.42 36.04 -22.84
CA SER A 48 -16.05 36.27 -23.30
C SER A 48 -15.29 37.12 -22.29
N ASN A 49 -14.27 36.55 -21.64
CA ASN A 49 -13.28 37.31 -20.88
C ASN A 49 -12.11 37.70 -21.80
N THR A 50 -12.06 38.99 -22.09
CA THR A 50 -10.99 39.69 -22.78
C THR A 50 -9.71 39.63 -21.95
N VAL A 51 -8.66 38.99 -22.48
CA VAL A 51 -7.31 38.99 -21.91
C VAL A 51 -6.61 40.31 -22.30
N PRO A 52 -6.00 41.07 -21.36
CA PRO A 52 -5.21 42.25 -21.70
C PRO A 52 -3.84 41.86 -22.26
N PRO A 53 -3.28 42.61 -23.24
CA PRO A 53 -1.98 42.31 -23.80
C PRO A 53 -0.87 42.67 -22.80
N LEU A 54 -0.10 41.65 -22.40
CA LEU A 54 1.14 41.84 -21.64
C LEU A 54 2.14 42.66 -22.47
N ARG A 55 2.59 43.77 -21.89
CA ARG A 55 3.70 44.60 -22.37
C ARG A 55 4.96 43.74 -22.50
N ALA A 56 5.44 43.56 -23.73
CA ALA A 56 6.76 43.03 -24.02
C ALA A 56 7.81 44.10 -23.73
N THR A 57 8.54 43.93 -22.62
CA THR A 57 9.72 44.73 -22.29
C THR A 57 10.91 44.20 -23.09
N MET A 58 11.61 45.10 -23.76
CA MET A 58 12.72 44.85 -24.67
C MET A 58 13.91 44.19 -23.96
N SER A 59 14.09 42.88 -24.14
CA SER A 59 15.36 42.15 -23.95
C SER A 59 15.42 40.96 -24.93
N SER A 60 15.35 41.26 -26.23
CA SER A 60 15.07 40.25 -27.26
C SER A 60 16.28 39.45 -27.76
N HIS A 61 17.52 39.89 -27.50
CA HIS A 61 18.69 39.21 -28.08
C HIS A 61 19.26 38.06 -27.23
N SER A 62 19.35 38.23 -25.91
CA SER A 62 19.81 37.16 -24.99
C SER A 62 18.76 36.05 -24.83
N SER A 63 17.49 36.44 -24.77
CA SER A 63 16.35 35.51 -24.69
C SER A 63 16.25 34.61 -25.92
N THR A 64 16.48 35.12 -27.12
CA THR A 64 16.46 34.33 -28.36
C THR A 64 17.56 33.26 -28.39
N HIS A 65 18.77 33.58 -27.93
CA HIS A 65 19.87 32.61 -27.86
C HIS A 65 19.60 31.52 -26.82
N ILE A 66 19.15 31.88 -25.61
CA ILE A 66 18.80 30.93 -24.55
C ILE A 66 17.66 30.01 -25.03
N TRP A 67 16.65 30.57 -25.70
CA TRP A 67 15.55 29.80 -26.26
C TRP A 67 16.03 28.74 -27.26
N SER A 68 16.95 29.08 -28.17
CA SER A 68 17.51 28.11 -29.11
C SER A 68 18.28 26.97 -28.42
N LEU A 69 18.96 27.27 -27.32
CA LEU A 69 19.63 26.25 -26.50
C LEU A 69 18.63 25.36 -25.76
N ILE A 70 17.51 25.92 -25.31
CA ILE A 70 16.43 25.14 -24.69
C ILE A 70 15.80 24.19 -25.71
N GLN A 71 15.55 24.65 -26.94
CA GLN A 71 14.98 23.82 -28.01
C GLN A 71 15.88 22.64 -28.43
N THR A 72 17.20 22.78 -28.27
CA THR A 72 18.18 21.73 -28.58
C THR A 72 18.59 20.92 -27.35
N LEU A 73 17.94 21.14 -26.22
CA LEU A 73 18.25 20.46 -24.97
C LEU A 73 17.80 19.00 -25.03
N PRO A 74 18.70 18.03 -24.73
CA PRO A 74 18.32 16.63 -24.61
C PRO A 74 17.23 16.38 -23.56
N GLU A 75 16.32 15.46 -23.85
CA GLU A 75 15.16 15.11 -22.99
C GLU A 75 15.57 14.77 -21.55
N ASP A 76 16.71 14.09 -21.37
CA ASP A 76 17.22 13.72 -20.05
C ASP A 76 17.67 14.90 -19.19
N LEU A 77 17.78 16.11 -19.77
CA LEU A 77 18.13 17.35 -19.08
C LEU A 77 16.92 18.29 -18.88
N HIS A 78 15.73 17.95 -19.38
CA HIS A 78 14.53 18.78 -19.20
C HIS A 78 14.10 18.89 -17.74
N VAL A 79 14.52 17.96 -16.88
CA VAL A 79 14.35 18.01 -15.42
C VAL A 79 14.83 19.33 -14.80
N PHE A 80 15.78 20.05 -15.42
CA PHE A 80 16.27 21.34 -14.93
C PHE A 80 15.36 22.53 -15.25
N LEU A 81 14.42 22.36 -16.19
CA LEU A 81 13.40 23.36 -16.55
C LEU A 81 12.15 23.27 -15.65
N GLU A 82 12.05 22.22 -14.84
CA GLU A 82 10.96 22.03 -13.89
C GLU A 82 11.15 22.92 -12.65
N GLU A 83 10.06 23.50 -12.16
CA GLU A 83 10.05 24.36 -10.97
C GLU A 83 10.53 23.59 -9.72
N ASP A 84 10.16 22.30 -9.64
CA ASP A 84 10.41 21.39 -8.52
C ASP A 84 11.69 20.53 -8.65
N TYR A 85 12.62 20.89 -9.55
CA TYR A 85 13.82 20.06 -9.79
C TYR A 85 14.63 19.77 -8.51
N GLU A 86 14.56 20.65 -7.51
CA GLU A 86 15.21 20.47 -6.20
C GLU A 86 14.66 19.25 -5.45
N ALA A 87 13.35 18.98 -5.55
CA ALA A 87 12.74 17.77 -4.99
C ALA A 87 13.27 16.50 -5.68
N LYS A 88 13.62 16.63 -6.97
CA LYS A 88 14.22 15.57 -7.79
C LYS A 88 15.75 15.52 -7.69
N TYR A 89 16.39 16.39 -6.89
CA TYR A 89 17.86 16.48 -6.77
C TYR A 89 18.54 15.13 -6.55
N LYS A 90 17.96 14.24 -5.72
CA LYS A 90 18.52 12.90 -5.46
C LYS A 90 18.54 12.00 -6.70
N LYS A 91 17.57 12.17 -7.62
CA LYS A 91 17.42 11.37 -8.85
C LYS A 91 18.32 11.87 -9.98
N ILE A 92 18.66 13.17 -9.98
CA ILE A 92 19.51 13.77 -11.02
C ILE A 92 20.96 13.30 -10.87
N LEU A 93 21.56 12.80 -11.94
CA LEU A 93 22.93 12.32 -11.95
C LEU A 93 23.94 13.48 -11.99
N LYS A 94 25.13 13.25 -11.44
CA LYS A 94 26.23 14.23 -11.49
C LYS A 94 26.58 14.64 -12.93
N ALA A 95 26.57 13.68 -13.85
CA ALA A 95 26.84 13.91 -15.27
C ALA A 95 25.80 14.85 -15.91
N GLN A 96 24.53 14.80 -15.48
CA GLN A 96 23.48 15.68 -16.00
C GLN A 96 23.71 17.13 -15.60
N PHE A 97 24.14 17.39 -14.35
CA PHE A 97 24.54 18.73 -13.89
C PHE A 97 25.72 19.30 -14.70
N TYR A 98 26.70 18.46 -15.03
CA TYR A 98 27.82 18.89 -15.86
C TYR A 98 27.37 19.18 -17.30
N ARG A 99 26.55 18.31 -17.91
CA ARG A 99 26.05 18.48 -19.28
C ARG A 99 25.20 19.73 -19.45
N ILE A 100 24.30 20.03 -18.51
CA ILE A 100 23.49 21.26 -18.56
C ILE A 100 24.37 22.51 -18.45
N LEU A 101 25.40 22.49 -17.60
CA LEU A 101 26.35 23.62 -17.47
C LEU A 101 27.12 23.87 -18.77
N VAL A 102 27.65 22.83 -19.39
CA VAL A 102 28.41 22.92 -20.64
C VAL A 102 27.52 23.29 -21.83
N HIS A 103 26.27 22.82 -21.85
CA HIS A 103 25.30 23.12 -22.91
C HIS A 103 25.01 24.62 -23.02
N PHE A 104 24.87 25.29 -21.88
CA PHE A 104 24.57 26.73 -21.84
C PHE A 104 25.82 27.63 -21.74
N ASP A 105 26.90 27.14 -21.15
CA ASP A 105 28.20 27.83 -21.10
C ASP A 105 29.35 26.86 -21.40
N PRO A 106 29.74 26.72 -22.67
CA PRO A 106 30.86 25.85 -23.07
C PRO A 106 32.20 26.23 -22.43
N LYS A 107 32.33 27.47 -21.93
CA LYS A 107 33.54 27.98 -21.28
C LYS A 107 33.52 27.82 -19.75
N THR A 108 32.54 27.09 -19.21
CA THR A 108 32.43 26.88 -17.77
C THR A 108 33.70 26.29 -17.15
N THR A 109 34.05 26.75 -15.95
CA THR A 109 35.14 26.19 -15.15
C THR A 109 34.74 24.88 -14.46
N SER A 110 33.45 24.55 -14.47
CA SER A 110 32.94 23.31 -13.90
C SER A 110 33.52 22.09 -14.62
N ARG A 111 33.84 21.04 -13.87
CA ARG A 111 34.35 19.77 -14.39
C ARG A 111 33.52 18.62 -13.86
N ILE A 112 33.42 17.54 -14.64
CA ILE A 112 32.72 16.32 -14.22
C ILE A 112 33.32 15.70 -12.95
N SER A 113 34.60 15.97 -12.66
CA SER A 113 35.29 15.55 -11.44
C SER A 113 34.81 16.28 -10.17
N HIS A 114 34.22 17.48 -10.28
CA HIS A 114 33.72 18.24 -9.13
C HIS A 114 32.63 17.50 -8.37
N LEU A 115 32.37 17.89 -7.13
CA LEU A 115 31.28 17.33 -6.34
C LEU A 115 29.94 17.76 -6.94
N LYS A 116 28.92 16.89 -6.80
CA LYS A 116 27.56 17.17 -7.29
C LYS A 116 26.99 18.45 -6.66
N ALA A 117 27.33 18.73 -5.41
CA ALA A 117 26.93 19.94 -4.70
C ALA A 117 27.48 21.20 -5.37
N ASP A 118 28.77 21.19 -5.76
CA ASP A 118 29.43 22.33 -6.40
C ASP A 118 28.83 22.60 -7.79
N LEU A 119 28.55 21.54 -8.55
CA LEU A 119 27.88 21.67 -9.86
C LEU A 119 26.46 22.22 -9.72
N ASN A 120 25.71 21.79 -8.70
CA ASN A 120 24.39 22.34 -8.42
C ASN A 120 24.46 23.81 -7.98
N ALA A 121 25.47 24.17 -7.16
CA ALA A 121 25.69 25.55 -6.76
C ALA A 121 26.03 26.45 -7.97
N ALA A 122 26.89 25.97 -8.88
CA ALA A 122 27.18 26.65 -10.13
C ALA A 122 25.92 26.83 -10.99
N PHE A 123 25.12 25.76 -11.15
CA PHE A 123 23.83 25.82 -11.87
C PHE A 123 22.88 26.85 -11.26
N LYS A 124 22.66 26.82 -9.95
CA LYS A 124 21.80 27.79 -9.24
C LYS A 124 22.28 29.23 -9.41
N LYS A 125 23.59 29.44 -9.43
CA LYS A 125 24.18 30.78 -9.51
C LYS A 125 24.14 31.37 -10.92
N SER A 126 24.51 30.60 -11.94
CA SER A 126 24.68 31.13 -13.30
C SER A 126 23.51 30.84 -14.23
N LEU A 127 22.90 29.64 -14.15
CA LEU A 127 21.89 29.19 -15.09
C LEU A 127 20.46 29.38 -14.60
N ARG A 128 20.20 29.19 -13.31
CA ARG A 128 18.83 29.29 -12.78
C ARG A 128 18.18 30.65 -13.05
N PRO A 129 18.86 31.81 -12.90
CA PRO A 129 18.27 33.10 -13.26
C PRO A 129 17.90 33.19 -14.74
N LEU A 130 18.74 32.63 -15.62
CA LEU A 130 18.53 32.65 -17.07
C LEU A 130 17.39 31.74 -17.53
N LEU A 131 17.20 30.60 -16.83
CA LEU A 131 16.14 29.64 -17.13
C LEU A 131 14.79 30.01 -16.48
N SER A 132 14.78 30.97 -15.55
CA SER A 132 13.57 31.34 -14.80
C SER A 132 12.42 31.81 -15.70
N GLU A 133 12.73 32.44 -16.84
CA GLU A 133 11.73 32.91 -17.82
C GLU A 133 11.15 31.78 -18.69
N PHE A 134 11.82 30.63 -18.74
CA PHE A 134 11.46 29.49 -19.59
C PHE A 134 11.06 28.25 -18.78
N MET A 135 10.81 28.44 -17.49
CA MET A 135 10.37 27.35 -16.63
C MET A 135 9.01 26.85 -17.10
N ILE A 136 8.90 25.54 -17.22
CA ILE A 136 7.62 24.91 -17.50
C ILE A 136 6.78 25.13 -16.23
N PRO A 137 5.66 25.86 -16.31
CA PRO A 137 4.78 26.02 -15.16
C PRO A 137 4.46 24.65 -14.62
N CYS A 138 4.59 24.48 -13.30
CA CYS A 138 4.15 23.24 -12.68
C CYS A 138 2.72 22.97 -13.19
N PRO A 139 2.43 21.78 -13.74
CA PRO A 139 1.06 21.44 -14.10
C PRO A 139 0.18 21.80 -12.90
N PRO A 140 -0.94 22.52 -13.09
CA PRO A 140 -1.82 22.80 -11.98
C PRO A 140 -2.03 21.48 -11.24
N PRO A 141 -1.89 21.45 -9.89
CA PRO A 141 -2.07 20.23 -9.13
C PRO A 141 -3.34 19.62 -9.66
N ALA A 142 -3.24 18.38 -10.14
CA ALA A 142 -4.37 17.69 -10.77
C ALA A 142 -5.58 18.01 -9.89
N MET A 143 -6.60 18.66 -10.47
CA MET A 143 -7.81 18.98 -9.73
C MET A 143 -8.10 17.73 -8.93
N GLU A 144 -8.14 17.86 -7.60
CA GLU A 144 -8.71 16.83 -6.77
C GLU A 144 -10.16 16.74 -7.24
N THR A 145 -10.40 15.95 -8.30
CA THR A 145 -11.69 15.32 -8.51
C THR A 145 -11.89 14.62 -7.20
N ASP A 146 -12.75 15.25 -6.42
CA ASP A 146 -13.22 14.80 -5.13
C ASP A 146 -13.29 13.27 -5.19
N GLU A 147 -12.35 12.59 -4.55
CA GLU A 147 -12.41 11.13 -4.44
C GLU A 147 -13.67 10.70 -3.64
N GLY A 148 -14.51 11.65 -3.22
CA GLY A 148 -15.85 11.46 -2.69
C GLY A 148 -16.74 10.53 -3.53
N ASP A 149 -16.49 10.37 -4.83
CA ASP A 149 -17.31 9.48 -5.68
C ASP A 149 -16.77 8.05 -5.82
N LYS A 150 -15.57 7.75 -5.32
CA LYS A 150 -15.07 6.35 -5.25
C LYS A 150 -15.67 5.56 -4.08
N ASP A 151 -16.31 6.24 -3.14
CA ASP A 151 -16.85 5.63 -1.91
C ASP A 151 -18.33 5.19 -2.05
N LEU A 152 -19.03 5.51 -3.14
CA LEU A 152 -20.45 5.13 -3.29
C LEU A 152 -20.69 3.61 -3.35
N ASP A 153 -19.67 2.81 -3.64
CA ASP A 153 -19.76 1.34 -3.69
C ASP A 153 -18.73 0.64 -2.78
N PHE A 154 -18.20 1.33 -1.76
CA PHE A 154 -17.28 0.69 -0.83
C PHE A 154 -18.05 -0.22 0.14
N ASN A 155 -18.06 -1.52 -0.15
CA ASN A 155 -18.59 -2.52 0.77
C ASN A 155 -17.46 -3.11 1.65
N PRO A 156 -17.37 -2.79 2.95
CA PRO A 156 -16.30 -3.31 3.82
C PRO A 156 -16.27 -4.84 3.90
N LEU A 157 -17.42 -5.50 3.77
CA LEU A 157 -17.56 -6.96 3.83
C LEU A 157 -17.41 -7.64 2.45
N GLY A 158 -17.29 -6.85 1.39
CA GLY A 158 -17.14 -7.34 0.02
C GLY A 158 -15.96 -8.31 -0.12
N ARG A 159 -16.14 -9.38 -0.91
CA ARG A 159 -15.06 -10.36 -1.20
C ARG A 159 -13.85 -9.70 -1.87
N LYS A 160 -14.06 -8.62 -2.62
CA LYS A 160 -13.02 -7.83 -3.29
C LYS A 160 -12.33 -6.84 -2.36
N THR A 161 -12.85 -6.62 -1.16
CA THR A 161 -12.35 -5.62 -0.23
C THR A 161 -11.06 -6.09 0.41
N THR A 162 -9.98 -5.44 -0.02
CA THR A 162 -8.63 -5.76 0.44
C THR A 162 -8.31 -5.09 1.77
N ARG A 163 -7.28 -5.61 2.45
CA ARG A 163 -6.72 -5.03 3.67
C ARG A 163 -6.33 -3.55 3.48
N LYS A 164 -5.73 -3.22 2.33
CA LYS A 164 -5.30 -1.85 2.00
C LYS A 164 -6.49 -0.91 1.91
N MET A 165 -7.55 -1.32 1.20
CA MET A 165 -8.77 -0.50 1.06
C MET A 165 -9.42 -0.20 2.42
N LEU A 166 -9.51 -1.19 3.32
CA LEU A 166 -10.01 -0.97 4.68
C LEU A 166 -9.13 0.01 5.46
N LEU A 167 -7.82 -0.15 5.38
CA LEU A 167 -6.87 0.72 6.07
C LEU A 167 -6.96 2.16 5.57
N ASP A 168 -7.05 2.36 4.25
CA ASP A 168 -7.19 3.68 3.63
C ASP A 168 -8.53 4.33 4.02
N ALA A 169 -9.62 3.56 4.00
CA ALA A 169 -10.95 4.03 4.41
C ALA A 169 -11.00 4.44 5.90
N ILE A 170 -10.38 3.65 6.80
CA ILE A 170 -10.27 4.00 8.23
C ILE A 170 -9.44 5.27 8.39
N LYS A 171 -8.28 5.37 7.75
CA LYS A 171 -7.41 6.55 7.87
C LYS A 171 -8.07 7.82 7.33
N ARG A 172 -8.91 7.71 6.30
CA ARG A 172 -9.64 8.86 5.75
C ARG A 172 -10.65 9.43 6.75
N LYS A 173 -11.36 8.57 7.47
CA LYS A 173 -12.41 8.96 8.43
C LYS A 173 -11.90 9.17 9.85
N ALA A 174 -10.84 8.47 10.23
CA ALA A 174 -10.25 8.47 11.57
C ALA A 174 -8.71 8.44 11.48
N PRO A 175 -8.07 9.54 11.03
CA PRO A 175 -6.63 9.59 10.75
C PRO A 175 -5.74 9.36 11.98
N ASN A 176 -6.27 9.63 13.17
CA ASN A 176 -5.54 9.53 14.43
C ASN A 176 -5.57 8.12 15.04
N VAL A 177 -6.26 7.16 14.41
CA VAL A 177 -6.33 5.78 14.93
C VAL A 177 -5.00 5.07 14.69
N PRO A 178 -4.31 4.58 15.75
CA PRO A 178 -3.10 3.82 15.59
C PRO A 178 -3.43 2.43 15.03
N ILE A 179 -2.99 2.13 13.82
CA ILE A 179 -3.21 0.84 13.16
C ILE A 179 -1.85 0.12 13.00
N PRO A 180 -1.62 -1.01 13.68
CA PRO A 180 -0.41 -1.79 13.50
C PRO A 180 -0.23 -2.28 12.07
N THR A 181 1.02 -2.30 11.58
CA THR A 181 1.37 -2.82 10.24
C THR A 181 1.09 -4.31 10.08
N SER A 182 0.92 -5.05 11.18
CA SER A 182 0.56 -6.47 11.22
C SER A 182 -0.96 -6.73 11.33
N ALA A 183 -1.79 -5.69 11.42
CA ALA A 183 -3.23 -5.87 11.64
C ALA A 183 -3.89 -6.70 10.53
N ARG A 184 -4.54 -7.81 10.91
CA ARG A 184 -5.29 -8.69 10.00
C ARG A 184 -6.60 -8.04 9.55
N ARG A 185 -7.16 -8.51 8.42
CA ARG A 185 -8.41 -8.01 7.84
C ARG A 185 -9.57 -8.00 8.85
N GLY A 186 -9.74 -9.06 9.65
CA GLY A 186 -10.79 -9.14 10.67
C GLY A 186 -10.66 -8.06 11.75
N GLY A 187 -9.45 -7.78 12.21
CA GLY A 187 -9.19 -6.69 13.15
C GLY A 187 -9.43 -5.30 12.54
N LEU A 188 -9.12 -5.12 11.25
CA LEU A 188 -9.46 -3.89 10.54
C LEU A 188 -10.97 -3.69 10.39
N LEU A 189 -11.75 -4.75 10.20
CA LEU A 189 -13.21 -4.65 10.15
C LEU A 189 -13.79 -4.18 11.49
N LEU A 190 -13.23 -4.65 12.62
CA LEU A 190 -13.60 -4.14 13.95
C LEU A 190 -13.28 -2.66 14.10
N LEU A 191 -12.09 -2.24 13.68
CA LEU A 191 -11.71 -0.83 13.73
C LEU A 191 -12.59 0.03 12.82
N TYR A 192 -12.93 -0.48 11.63
CA TYR A 192 -13.86 0.17 10.72
C TYR A 192 -15.24 0.31 11.36
N LYS A 193 -15.76 -0.74 11.99
CA LYS A 193 -17.02 -0.68 12.73
C LYS A 193 -16.97 0.39 13.82
N GLN A 194 -15.91 0.40 14.62
CA GLN A 194 -15.79 1.31 15.76
C GLN A 194 -15.68 2.78 15.36
N HIS A 195 -14.97 3.08 14.26
CA HIS A 195 -14.56 4.44 13.90
C HIS A 195 -15.21 5.00 12.63
N VAL A 196 -15.87 4.17 11.82
CA VAL A 196 -16.44 4.57 10.53
C VAL A 196 -17.93 4.23 10.45
N ASP A 197 -18.30 2.97 10.70
CA ASP A 197 -19.68 2.49 10.57
C ASP A 197 -20.08 1.62 11.77
N LYS A 198 -20.66 2.25 12.80
CA LYS A 198 -21.00 1.58 14.07
C LYS A 198 -22.09 0.52 13.91
N ASP A 199 -22.91 0.66 12.88
CA ASP A 199 -24.03 -0.23 12.59
C ASP A 199 -23.60 -1.43 11.74
N LEU A 200 -22.32 -1.49 11.32
CA LEU A 200 -21.78 -2.61 10.57
C LEU A 200 -21.90 -3.92 11.36
N VAL A 201 -22.65 -4.87 10.80
CA VAL A 201 -22.77 -6.23 11.34
C VAL A 201 -21.75 -7.13 10.66
N ILE A 202 -20.75 -7.59 11.42
CA ILE A 202 -19.70 -8.49 10.92
C ILE A 202 -20.12 -9.95 11.20
N PRO A 203 -20.39 -10.76 10.16
CA PRO A 203 -20.86 -12.13 10.37
C PRO A 203 -19.83 -13.00 11.11
N GLY A 204 -20.30 -13.79 12.08
CA GLY A 204 -19.46 -14.72 12.85
C GLY A 204 -18.59 -14.04 13.92
N GLN A 205 -18.69 -12.72 14.07
CA GLN A 205 -17.96 -12.01 15.11
C GLN A 205 -18.76 -12.00 16.41
N THR A 206 -18.17 -12.61 17.43
CA THR A 206 -18.64 -12.52 18.82
C THR A 206 -17.72 -11.57 19.58
N GLU A 207 -18.28 -10.74 20.47
CA GLU A 207 -17.48 -9.89 21.37
C GLU A 207 -16.59 -10.72 22.31
N THR A 208 -16.99 -11.97 22.52
CA THR A 208 -16.26 -12.95 23.31
C THR A 208 -15.39 -13.83 22.43
N ILE A 209 -14.13 -14.00 22.82
CA ILE A 209 -13.27 -15.03 22.24
C ILE A 209 -13.74 -16.40 22.76
N ARG A 210 -14.03 -17.32 21.85
CA ARG A 210 -14.36 -18.70 22.21
C ARG A 210 -13.09 -19.42 22.68
N LYS A 211 -13.22 -20.23 23.74
CA LYS A 211 -12.14 -21.13 24.17
C LYS A 211 -11.70 -22.03 22.99
N PRO A 212 -10.41 -22.04 22.61
CA PRO A 212 -9.95 -22.83 21.48
C PRO A 212 -10.08 -24.33 21.78
N SER A 213 -10.26 -25.14 20.73
CA SER A 213 -10.30 -26.60 20.87
C SER A 213 -8.91 -27.13 21.21
N VAL A 214 -8.83 -28.13 22.09
CA VAL A 214 -7.56 -28.80 22.37
C VAL A 214 -7.13 -29.62 21.15
N LEU A 215 -5.99 -29.25 20.58
CA LEU A 215 -5.35 -29.94 19.47
C LEU A 215 -4.52 -31.15 19.93
N LYS A 216 -4.37 -32.14 19.04
CA LYS A 216 -3.46 -33.28 19.23
C LYS A 216 -2.02 -32.86 18.93
N ALA A 217 -1.05 -33.54 19.55
CA ALA A 217 0.38 -33.19 19.47
C ALA A 217 0.91 -33.00 18.04
N ASN A 218 0.46 -33.81 17.08
CA ASN A 218 0.88 -33.74 15.67
C ASN A 218 0.32 -32.52 14.90
N ALA A 219 -0.74 -31.88 15.40
CA ALA A 219 -1.36 -30.71 14.78
C ALA A 219 -0.87 -29.38 15.37
N VAL A 220 -0.28 -29.40 16.59
CA VAL A 220 0.11 -28.17 17.31
C VAL A 220 1.14 -27.34 16.54
N SER A 221 2.07 -27.99 15.84
CA SER A 221 3.13 -27.30 15.07
C SER A 221 2.61 -26.52 13.86
N GLY A 222 1.41 -26.83 13.36
CA GLY A 222 0.77 -26.10 12.26
C GLY A 222 0.04 -24.83 12.70
N GLU A 223 -0.13 -24.63 14.00
CA GLU A 223 -1.04 -23.62 14.52
C GLU A 223 -0.39 -22.24 14.65
N ASP A 224 -1.20 -21.19 14.57
CA ASP A 224 -0.73 -19.81 14.66
C ASP A 224 -0.26 -19.45 16.08
N SER A 225 0.73 -18.55 16.19
CA SER A 225 1.30 -18.16 17.50
C SER A 225 0.25 -17.54 18.42
N GLU A 226 -0.69 -16.76 17.87
CA GLU A 226 -1.78 -16.16 18.65
C GLU A 226 -2.76 -17.21 19.17
N GLU A 227 -3.07 -18.25 18.38
CA GLU A 227 -3.94 -19.36 18.82
C GLU A 227 -3.28 -20.19 19.92
N LEU A 228 -1.97 -20.46 19.79
CA LEU A 228 -1.21 -21.15 20.84
C LEU A 228 -1.18 -20.35 22.14
N ARG A 229 -0.98 -19.02 22.06
CA ARG A 229 -1.02 -18.13 23.21
C ARG A 229 -2.41 -18.10 23.86
N LEU A 230 -3.46 -17.96 23.06
CA LEU A 230 -4.84 -17.98 23.55
C LEU A 230 -5.14 -19.31 24.25
N ALA A 231 -4.73 -20.44 23.67
CA ALA A 231 -4.90 -21.74 24.27
C ALA A 231 -4.16 -21.86 25.61
N LEU A 232 -2.89 -21.43 25.67
CA LEU A 232 -2.12 -21.38 26.91
C LEU A 232 -2.83 -20.55 27.98
N GLN A 233 -3.31 -19.35 27.64
CA GLN A 233 -4.03 -18.50 28.58
C GLN A 233 -5.35 -19.15 29.06
N CYS A 234 -6.03 -19.90 28.20
CA CYS A 234 -7.31 -20.53 28.52
C CYS A 234 -7.19 -21.85 29.31
N TYR A 235 -6.11 -22.61 29.13
CA TYR A 235 -5.93 -23.95 29.70
C TYR A 235 -4.85 -24.03 30.76
N ALA A 236 -3.85 -23.15 30.71
CA ALA A 236 -2.74 -23.05 31.65
C ALA A 236 -2.46 -21.59 32.03
N PRO A 237 -3.43 -20.87 32.62
CA PRO A 237 -3.30 -19.43 32.93
C PRO A 237 -2.16 -19.10 33.91
N GLN A 238 -1.69 -20.09 34.67
CA GLN A 238 -0.54 -19.98 35.55
C GLN A 238 0.80 -19.90 34.78
N VAL A 239 0.83 -20.19 33.48
CA VAL A 239 2.05 -20.18 32.68
C VAL A 239 2.22 -18.82 32.03
N PHE A 240 3.27 -18.09 32.44
CA PHE A 240 3.68 -16.85 31.81
C PHE A 240 4.83 -17.10 30.84
N VAL A 241 4.61 -16.95 29.54
CA VAL A 241 5.65 -17.10 28.51
C VAL A 241 6.38 -15.76 28.35
N HIS A 242 7.71 -15.77 28.49
CA HIS A 242 8.52 -14.56 28.40
C HIS A 242 8.59 -14.05 26.96
N SER A 243 8.32 -12.76 26.74
CA SER A 243 8.22 -12.17 25.40
C SER A 243 9.53 -12.22 24.59
N ILE A 244 10.68 -12.07 25.24
CA ILE A 244 12.00 -12.05 24.59
C ILE A 244 12.31 -13.38 23.88
N PRO A 245 12.23 -14.55 24.55
CA PRO A 245 12.43 -15.84 23.90
C PRO A 245 11.16 -16.43 23.27
N MET A 246 10.06 -15.69 23.17
CA MET A 246 8.78 -16.20 22.66
C MET A 246 8.84 -16.42 21.14
N THR A 247 9.41 -17.55 20.73
CA THR A 247 9.34 -18.06 19.36
C THR A 247 8.11 -18.96 19.20
N HIS A 248 7.71 -19.21 17.95
CA HIS A 248 6.63 -20.16 17.67
C HIS A 248 6.92 -21.55 18.26
N GLN A 249 8.16 -22.04 18.14
CA GLN A 249 8.56 -23.33 18.71
C GLN A 249 8.41 -23.35 20.24
N VAL A 250 8.78 -22.27 20.94
CA VAL A 250 8.61 -22.16 22.39
C VAL A 250 7.13 -22.23 22.78
N LEU A 251 6.23 -21.61 22.01
CA LEU A 251 4.79 -21.71 22.24
C LEU A 251 4.26 -23.13 22.01
N VAL A 252 4.74 -23.81 20.96
CA VAL A 252 4.42 -25.22 20.70
C VAL A 252 4.87 -26.09 21.86
N ASP A 253 6.11 -25.94 22.31
CA ASP A 253 6.66 -26.72 23.42
C ASP A 253 5.90 -26.44 24.72
N CYS A 254 5.55 -25.17 25.00
CA CYS A 254 4.73 -24.82 26.16
C CYS A 254 3.35 -25.47 26.08
N TYR A 255 2.72 -25.46 24.90
CA TYR A 255 1.44 -26.11 24.66
C TYR A 255 1.54 -27.63 24.94
N LEU A 256 2.56 -28.29 24.38
CA LEU A 256 2.79 -29.72 24.57
C LEU A 256 3.01 -30.06 26.05
N GLN A 257 3.83 -29.28 26.76
CA GLN A 257 4.13 -29.53 28.18
C GLN A 257 2.95 -29.25 29.10
N PHE A 258 2.26 -28.11 28.95
CA PHE A 258 1.28 -27.65 29.95
C PHE A 258 -0.17 -28.01 29.63
N ILE A 259 -0.52 -28.19 28.36
CA ILE A 259 -1.90 -28.54 27.96
C ILE A 259 -2.01 -30.04 27.70
N LEU A 260 -1.01 -30.64 27.02
CA LEU A 260 -1.02 -32.07 26.70
C LEU A 260 -0.25 -32.94 27.70
N ALA A 261 0.42 -32.34 28.69
CA ALA A 261 1.26 -33.05 29.66
C ALA A 261 2.32 -33.96 28.99
N ALA A 262 2.81 -33.57 27.80
CA ALA A 262 3.83 -34.31 27.08
C ALA A 262 5.21 -34.13 27.72
N LYS A 263 6.02 -35.19 27.70
CA LYS A 263 7.44 -35.11 28.09
C LYS A 263 8.24 -34.56 26.92
N LEU A 264 8.93 -33.45 27.15
CA LEU A 264 9.82 -32.82 26.18
C LEU A 264 11.26 -33.27 26.40
N GLU A 265 12.09 -33.09 25.36
CA GLU A 265 13.52 -33.30 25.46
C GLU A 265 14.16 -32.33 26.46
N PRO A 266 15.15 -32.78 27.26
CA PRO A 266 15.85 -31.92 28.21
C PRO A 266 16.45 -30.69 27.50
N GLY A 267 16.12 -29.50 28.02
CA GLY A 267 16.61 -28.23 27.47
C GLY A 267 15.72 -27.58 26.41
N ALA A 268 14.68 -28.25 25.92
CA ALA A 268 13.71 -27.64 24.99
C ALA A 268 13.00 -26.43 25.63
N LEU A 269 12.63 -26.57 26.91
CA LEU A 269 12.11 -25.47 27.73
C LEU A 269 12.88 -25.36 29.04
N VAL A 270 13.09 -24.11 29.47
CA VAL A 270 13.86 -23.77 30.67
C VAL A 270 13.03 -22.78 31.48
N ALA A 271 12.58 -23.20 32.66
CA ALA A 271 11.86 -22.34 33.60
C ALA A 271 12.74 -21.16 34.03
N GLY A 272 12.13 -19.97 34.16
CA GLY A 272 12.83 -18.71 34.44
C GLY A 272 13.46 -18.06 33.20
N PHE A 273 13.70 -18.79 32.11
CA PHE A 273 14.15 -18.22 30.84
C PHE A 273 13.02 -18.15 29.82
N HIS A 274 12.44 -19.29 29.43
CA HIS A 274 11.36 -19.36 28.43
C HIS A 274 9.99 -19.02 29.01
N TYR A 275 9.72 -19.51 30.23
CA TYR A 275 8.46 -19.29 30.92
C TYR A 275 8.66 -19.21 32.44
N SER A 276 7.68 -18.65 33.14
CA SER A 276 7.56 -18.64 34.59
C SER A 276 6.18 -19.16 35.01
N ILE A 277 6.07 -19.70 36.23
CA ILE A 277 4.79 -20.09 36.82
C ILE A 277 4.33 -19.00 37.78
N ILE A 278 3.13 -18.49 37.56
CA ILE A 278 2.45 -17.54 38.44
C ILE A 278 1.83 -18.33 39.60
N SER A 279 2.14 -17.92 40.83
CA SER A 279 1.61 -18.46 42.09
C SER A 279 0.53 -17.57 42.67
#